data_AF-A0A1G3QSP6-F1
#
_entry.id   AF-A0A1G3QSP6-F1
#
_cell.length_a   1.000
_cell.length_b   1.000
_cell.length_c   1.000
_cell.angle_alpha   90.00
_cell.angle_beta   90.00
_cell.angle_gamma   90.00
#
_symmetry.space_group_name_H-M   'P 1'
#
loop_
_entity.id
_entity.type
_entity.pdbx_description
1 polymer ?
#
loop_
_entity_poly.entity_id
_entity_poly.type
_entity_poly.pdbx_seq_one_letter_code
_entity_poly.pdbx_strand_id
1 'polypeptide(L)'
;MQQNESMPLFLPPGPYGALLPLHAGLMSLGFLFSLAGTFFPRYLKRRKWWLQAHLVISGLGAGLGVAGAGAAVQMVAASGRGHLRVPHAISGTITMALGLAAPILGRVMFEGHGGLRPYRSVHRWIGRAALLAMAGTILLGLLRAGWLRF
;
A
#
# COMPACT_ATOMS: atom_id res chain seq x y z
N MET A 1 2.90 -47.18 5.10
CA MET A 1 1.49 -46.80 4.89
C MET A 1 1.43 -45.32 4.56
N GLN A 2 1.07 -45.02 3.31
CA GLN A 2 0.37 -43.84 2.82
C GLN A 2 0.89 -42.43 3.18
N GLN A 3 1.71 -41.90 2.27
CA GLN A 3 1.60 -40.51 1.85
C GLN A 3 0.22 -40.31 1.21
N ASN A 4 -0.60 -39.39 1.73
CA ASN A 4 -1.69 -38.68 1.04
C ASN A 4 -2.53 -37.94 2.08
N GLU A 5 -2.26 -36.65 2.31
CA GLU A 5 -3.32 -35.66 2.52
C GLU A 5 -2.91 -34.36 1.83
N SER A 6 -3.33 -34.25 0.58
CA SER A 6 -3.47 -33.01 -0.16
C SER A 6 -4.49 -32.12 0.53
N MET A 7 -4.09 -31.40 1.58
CA MET A 7 -4.87 -30.26 2.06
C MET A 7 -4.53 -29.03 1.20
N PRO A 8 -5.54 -28.30 0.68
CA PRO A 8 -5.30 -26.94 0.21
C PRO A 8 -4.77 -26.13 1.41
N LEU A 9 -3.57 -25.58 1.23
CA LEU A 9 -2.76 -24.85 2.22
C LEU A 9 -3.39 -23.48 2.57
N PHE A 10 -4.65 -23.46 3.01
CA PHE A 10 -5.39 -22.25 3.30
C PHE A 10 -5.34 -21.97 4.81
N LEU A 11 -4.38 -21.11 5.18
CA LEU A 11 -4.18 -20.43 6.46
C LEU A 11 -3.62 -21.27 7.63
N PRO A 12 -2.46 -20.89 8.21
CA PRO A 12 -1.97 -21.53 9.43
C PRO A 12 -2.95 -21.26 10.60
N PRO A 13 -3.24 -22.24 11.46
CA PRO A 13 -4.09 -22.03 12.64
C PRO A 13 -3.45 -21.00 13.59
N GLY A 14 -4.26 -20.09 14.13
CA GLY A 14 -3.83 -19.01 15.03
C GLY A 14 -4.00 -17.60 14.45
N PRO A 15 -3.63 -16.55 15.21
CA PRO A 15 -3.86 -15.15 14.80
C PRO A 15 -3.21 -14.80 13.45
N TYR A 16 -2.12 -15.49 13.09
CA TYR A 16 -1.42 -15.30 11.82
C TYR A 16 -2.30 -15.64 10.60
N GLY A 17 -3.13 -16.68 10.69
CA GLY A 17 -3.99 -17.13 9.60
C GLY A 17 -5.04 -16.09 9.22
N ALA A 18 -5.60 -15.37 10.20
CA ALA A 18 -6.58 -14.31 9.95
C ALA A 18 -5.91 -13.00 9.51
N LEU A 19 -4.72 -12.69 10.02
CA LEU A 19 -4.01 -11.45 9.71
C LEU A 19 -3.49 -11.40 8.27
N LEU A 20 -3.12 -12.54 7.68
CA LEU A 20 -2.61 -12.62 6.30
C LEU A 20 -3.63 -12.13 5.25
N PRO A 21 -4.86 -12.68 5.15
CA PRO A 21 -5.86 -12.22 4.19
C PRO A 21 -6.33 -10.79 4.51
N LEU A 22 -6.37 -10.41 5.79
CA LEU A 22 -6.68 -9.04 6.20
C LEU A 22 -5.62 -8.06 5.68
N HIS A 23 -4.33 -8.35 5.91
CA HIS A 23 -3.22 -7.54 5.39
C HIS A 23 -3.27 -7.43 3.86
N ALA A 24 -3.42 -8.56 3.16
CA ALA A 24 -3.48 -8.59 1.70
C ALA A 24 -4.68 -7.81 1.16
N GLY A 25 -5.86 -7.96 1.78
CA GLY A 25 -7.09 -7.24 1.42
C GLY A 25 -6.96 -5.74 1.64
N LEU A 26 -6.48 -5.31 2.81
CA LEU A 26 -6.26 -3.90 3.13
C LEU A 26 -5.24 -3.25 2.18
N MET A 27 -4.14 -3.93 1.90
CA MET A 27 -3.10 -3.43 0.98
C MET A 27 -3.60 -3.33 -0.46
N SER A 28 -4.35 -4.33 -0.93
CA SER A 28 -4.90 -4.33 -2.29
C SER A 28 -5.95 -3.24 -2.46
N LEU A 29 -6.87 -3.11 -1.49
CA LEU A 29 -7.90 -2.07 -1.53
C LEU A 29 -7.27 -0.67 -1.40
N GLY A 30 -6.29 -0.51 -0.50
CA GLY A 30 -5.52 0.73 -0.35
C GLY A 30 -4.76 1.14 -1.61
N PHE A 31 -4.22 0.16 -2.34
CA PHE A 31 -3.62 0.38 -3.66
C PHE A 31 -4.64 0.83 -4.70
N LEU A 32 -5.81 0.17 -4.77
CA LEU A 32 -6.88 0.56 -5.72
C LEU A 32 -7.39 1.98 -5.47
N PHE A 33 -7.58 2.37 -4.21
CA PHE A 33 -7.95 3.73 -3.85
C PHE A 33 -6.83 4.73 -4.19
N SER A 34 -5.57 4.42 -3.88
CA SER A 34 -4.43 5.29 -4.26
C SER A 34 -4.29 5.44 -5.77
N LEU A 35 -4.53 4.35 -6.51
CA LEU A 35 -4.52 4.33 -7.97
C LEU A 35 -5.64 5.21 -8.51
N ALA A 36 -6.86 5.02 -8.04
CA ALA A 36 -8.00 5.86 -8.38
C ALA A 36 -7.71 7.33 -8.06
N GLY A 37 -7.19 7.63 -6.86
CA GLY A 37 -6.82 8.97 -6.42
C GLY A 37 -5.82 9.66 -7.33
N THR A 38 -4.91 8.92 -7.96
CA THR A 38 -3.91 9.47 -8.88
C THR A 38 -4.46 9.69 -10.30
N PHE A 39 -5.34 8.81 -10.79
CA PHE A 39 -5.86 8.85 -12.16
C PHE A 39 -7.16 9.66 -12.30
N PHE A 40 -8.08 9.59 -11.33
CA PHE A 40 -9.37 10.31 -11.33
C PHE A 40 -9.24 11.83 -11.55
N PRO A 41 -8.27 12.53 -10.94
CA PRO A 41 -8.09 13.97 -11.16
C PRO A 41 -7.82 14.32 -12.62
N ARG A 42 -7.32 13.38 -13.44
CA ARG A 42 -7.06 13.62 -14.86
C ARG A 42 -8.35 13.81 -15.65
N TYR A 43 -9.41 13.09 -15.28
CA TYR A 43 -10.72 13.11 -15.94
C TYR A 43 -11.68 14.12 -15.31
N LEU A 44 -11.57 14.37 -13.99
CA LEU A 44 -12.49 15.23 -13.25
C LEU A 44 -12.04 16.69 -13.10
N LYS A 45 -10.92 17.09 -13.71
CA LYS A 45 -10.36 18.46 -13.66
C LYS A 45 -11.37 19.59 -13.95
N ARG A 46 -12.45 19.30 -14.69
CA ARG A 46 -13.51 20.27 -15.02
C ARG A 46 -14.52 20.49 -13.89
N ARG A 47 -14.54 19.64 -12.86
CA ARG A 47 -15.50 19.70 -11.73
C ARG A 47 -14.88 20.40 -10.53
N LYS A 48 -15.59 21.34 -9.89
CA LYS A 48 -15.08 22.10 -8.73
C LYS A 48 -14.70 21.22 -7.53
N TRP A 49 -15.28 20.03 -7.40
CA TRP A 49 -15.05 19.09 -6.29
C TRP A 49 -13.88 18.11 -6.52
N TRP A 50 -13.15 18.21 -7.63
CA TRP A 50 -12.10 17.25 -7.98
C TRP A 50 -11.01 17.11 -6.91
N LEU A 51 -10.65 18.21 -6.25
CA LEU A 51 -9.62 18.23 -5.21
C LEU A 51 -10.11 17.52 -3.93
N GLN A 52 -11.36 17.77 -3.54
CA GLN A 52 -11.97 17.09 -2.38
C GLN A 52 -12.05 15.58 -2.61
N ALA A 53 -12.47 15.15 -3.80
CA ALA A 53 -12.46 13.73 -4.15
C ALA A 53 -11.05 13.14 -4.15
N HIS A 54 -10.06 13.85 -4.69
CA HIS A 54 -8.66 13.40 -4.63
C HIS A 54 -8.18 13.20 -3.18
N LEU A 55 -8.47 14.16 -2.29
CA LEU A 55 -8.10 14.09 -0.88
C LEU A 55 -8.79 12.94 -0.16
N VAL A 56 -10.09 12.75 -0.37
CA VAL A 56 -10.85 11.66 0.27
C VAL A 56 -10.40 10.30 -0.25
N ILE A 57 -10.35 10.11 -1.58
CA ILE A 57 -9.97 8.83 -2.20
C ILE A 57 -8.52 8.46 -1.83
N SER A 58 -7.58 9.40 -1.96
CA SER A 58 -6.18 9.14 -1.62
C SER A 58 -5.98 8.99 -0.10
N GLY A 59 -6.76 9.72 0.71
CA GLY A 59 -6.76 9.59 2.16
C GLY A 59 -7.27 8.23 2.64
N LEU A 60 -8.34 7.70 2.03
CA LEU A 60 -8.82 6.34 2.27
C LEU A 60 -7.75 5.31 1.87
N GLY A 61 -7.12 5.49 0.71
CA GLY A 61 -6.03 4.63 0.26
C GLY A 61 -4.86 4.60 1.24
N ALA A 62 -4.43 5.76 1.72
CA ALA A 62 -3.37 5.88 2.73
C ALA A 62 -3.78 5.27 4.07
N GLY A 63 -5.01 5.50 4.53
CA GLY A 63 -5.54 4.95 5.78
C GLY A 63 -5.59 3.42 5.76
N LEU A 64 -6.06 2.83 4.66
CA LEU A 64 -6.05 1.37 4.45
C LEU A 64 -4.62 0.81 4.40
N GLY A 65 -3.69 1.53 3.77
CA GLY A 65 -2.26 1.19 3.78
C GLY A 65 -1.67 1.17 5.19
N VAL A 66 -1.97 2.17 6.02
CA VAL A 66 -1.54 2.21 7.45
C VAL A 66 -2.14 1.04 8.22
N ALA A 67 -3.43 0.78 8.08
CA ALA A 67 -4.10 -0.33 8.76
C ALA A 67 -3.50 -1.69 8.34
N GLY A 68 -3.27 -1.89 7.04
CA GLY A 68 -2.63 -3.10 6.54
C GLY A 68 -1.19 -3.25 7.03
N ALA A 69 -0.44 -2.15 7.16
CA ALA A 69 0.93 -2.18 7.69
C ALA A 69 0.91 -2.58 9.17
N GLY A 70 -0.08 -2.11 9.94
CA GLY A 70 -0.32 -2.55 11.31
C GLY A 70 -0.58 -4.06 11.41
N ALA A 71 -1.39 -4.62 10.50
CA ALA A 71 -1.58 -6.07 10.41
C ALA A 71 -0.26 -6.81 10.11
N ALA A 72 0.58 -6.27 9.22
CA ALA A 72 1.89 -6.84 8.92
C ALA A 72 2.83 -6.86 10.14
N VAL A 73 2.84 -5.80 10.94
CA VAL A 73 3.64 -5.73 12.18
C VAL A 73 3.19 -6.81 13.16
N GLN A 74 1.88 -6.97 13.35
CA GLN A 74 1.32 -8.02 14.21
C GLN A 74 1.67 -9.42 13.69
N MET A 75 1.63 -9.64 12.37
CA MET A 75 2.10 -10.88 11.77
C MET A 75 3.57 -11.12 12.14
N VAL A 76 4.47 -10.18 11.87
CA VAL A 76 5.90 -10.37 12.18
C VAL A 76 6.11 -10.72 13.66
N ALA A 77 5.46 -9.99 14.57
CA ALA A 77 5.48 -10.27 16.01
C ALA A 77 5.00 -11.70 16.33
N ALA A 78 3.87 -12.13 15.76
CA ALA A 78 3.31 -13.46 15.98
C ALA A 78 4.16 -14.60 15.38
N SER A 79 4.96 -14.35 14.34
CA SER A 79 5.89 -15.36 13.78
C SER A 79 7.18 -15.55 14.56
N GLY A 80 7.53 -14.64 15.49
CA GLY A 80 8.84 -14.65 16.16
C GLY A 80 10.03 -14.46 15.21
N ARG A 81 9.79 -14.10 13.94
CA ARG A 81 10.84 -13.86 12.93
C ARG A 81 11.24 -12.38 12.95
N GLY A 82 12.53 -12.11 12.69
CA GLY A 82 13.04 -10.74 12.65
C GLY A 82 12.38 -9.87 11.56
N HIS A 83 12.18 -8.58 11.86
CA HIS A 83 11.70 -7.57 10.92
C HIS A 83 12.68 -7.38 9.74
N LEU A 84 12.15 -6.99 8.56
CA LEU A 84 12.92 -6.52 7.39
C LEU A 84 13.90 -7.53 6.75
N ARG A 85 13.75 -8.82 6.98
CA ARG A 85 14.66 -9.84 6.41
C ARG A 85 14.33 -10.26 4.97
N VAL A 86 13.26 -9.73 4.39
CA VAL A 86 12.69 -10.23 3.15
C VAL A 86 12.42 -9.08 2.18
N PRO A 87 12.64 -9.27 0.86
CA PRO A 87 12.48 -8.20 -0.12
C PRO A 87 11.12 -7.51 -0.07
N HIS A 88 10.04 -8.27 0.17
CA HIS A 88 8.69 -7.73 0.35
C HIS A 88 8.60 -6.76 1.55
N ALA A 89 9.22 -7.07 2.68
CA ALA A 89 9.17 -6.23 3.87
C ALA A 89 9.97 -4.92 3.68
N ILE A 90 11.16 -5.02 3.06
CA ILE A 90 11.99 -3.85 2.74
C ILE A 90 11.24 -2.93 1.74
N SER A 91 10.71 -3.52 0.67
CA SER A 91 9.94 -2.78 -0.35
C SER A 91 8.67 -2.17 0.25
N GLY A 92 8.01 -2.88 1.17
CA GLY A 92 6.86 -2.38 1.91
C GLY A 92 7.18 -1.16 2.77
N THR A 93 8.31 -1.14 3.46
CA THR A 93 8.74 0.04 4.24
C THR A 93 9.03 1.24 3.34
N ILE A 94 9.74 1.04 2.22
CA ILE A 94 10.01 2.11 1.25
C ILE A 94 8.70 2.64 0.67
N THR A 95 7.80 1.74 0.29
CA THR A 95 6.46 2.07 -0.21
C THR A 95 5.68 2.89 0.79
N MET A 96 5.70 2.51 2.07
CA MET A 96 5.02 3.22 3.14
C MET A 96 5.58 4.63 3.32
N ALA A 97 6.91 4.78 3.31
CA ALA A 97 7.56 6.08 3.40
C ALA A 97 7.16 7.00 2.23
N LEU A 98 7.17 6.48 0.99
CA LEU A 98 6.72 7.22 -0.20
C LEU A 98 5.23 7.57 -0.14
N GLY A 99 4.40 6.62 0.31
CA GLY A 99 2.95 6.78 0.44
C GLY A 99 2.56 7.83 1.48
N LEU A 100 3.33 8.00 2.56
CA LEU A 100 3.15 9.05 3.54
C LEU A 100 3.76 10.40 3.12
N ALA A 101 4.86 10.39 2.35
CA ALA A 101 5.47 11.60 1.83
C ALA A 101 4.52 12.36 0.89
N ALA A 102 3.76 11.65 0.04
CA ALA A 102 2.83 12.26 -0.90
C ALA A 102 1.76 13.19 -0.26
N PRO A 103 0.98 12.78 0.76
CA PRO A 103 0.01 13.65 1.43
C PRO A 103 0.67 14.76 2.26
N ILE A 104 1.85 14.52 2.85
CA ILE A 104 2.62 15.56 3.56
C ILE A 104 3.00 16.69 2.58
N LEU A 105 3.57 16.33 1.43
CA LEU A 105 3.87 17.32 0.37
C LEU A 105 2.60 18.00 -0.15
N GLY A 106 1.49 17.26 -0.22
CA GLY A 106 0.18 17.81 -0.57
C GLY A 106 -0.23 18.94 0.37
N ARG A 107 -0.12 18.74 1.69
CA ARG A 107 -0.42 19.77 2.70
C ARG A 107 0.53 20.95 2.62
N VAL A 108 1.84 20.70 2.61
CA VAL A 108 2.87 21.75 2.54
C VAL A 108 2.71 22.63 1.29
N MET A 109 2.31 22.04 0.15
CA MET A 109 2.00 22.78 -1.08
C MET A 109 0.85 23.78 -0.89
N PHE A 110 -0.14 23.48 -0.05
CA PHE A 110 -1.27 24.38 0.23
C PHE A 110 -1.00 25.36 1.37
N GLU A 111 -0.03 25.07 2.25
CA GLU A 111 0.35 25.92 3.40
C GLU A 111 1.34 27.05 3.05
N GLY A 112 1.75 27.20 1.79
CA GLY A 112 2.23 28.50 1.26
C GLY A 112 3.69 28.88 1.44
N HIS A 113 4.62 27.96 1.67
CA HIS A 113 6.04 28.27 1.97
C HIS A 113 6.97 28.41 0.73
N GLY A 114 6.48 28.89 -0.42
CA GLY A 114 7.30 29.11 -1.61
C GLY A 114 6.59 28.79 -2.93
N GLY A 115 7.27 29.01 -4.06
CA GLY A 115 6.70 28.86 -5.40
C GLY A 115 6.03 27.49 -5.62
N LEU A 116 4.76 27.48 -6.00
CA LEU A 116 3.90 26.29 -6.10
C LEU A 116 4.33 25.27 -7.18
N ARG A 117 5.16 25.70 -8.14
CA ARG A 117 5.51 24.91 -9.34
C ARG A 117 6.40 23.69 -9.03
N PRO A 118 7.52 23.81 -8.30
CA PRO A 118 8.35 22.66 -7.90
C PRO A 118 7.58 21.66 -7.03
N TYR A 119 6.86 22.11 -6.00
CA TYR A 119 6.10 21.22 -5.11
C TYR A 119 5.06 20.37 -5.85
N ARG A 120 4.35 20.96 -6.82
CA ARG A 120 3.40 20.22 -7.69
C ARG A 120 4.08 19.12 -8.50
N SER A 121 5.27 19.39 -9.03
CA SER A 121 6.02 18.40 -9.81
C SER A 121 6.48 17.25 -8.91
N VAL A 122 7.08 17.59 -7.77
CA VAL A 122 7.59 16.60 -6.80
C VAL A 122 6.45 15.76 -6.24
N HIS A 123 5.33 16.35 -5.82
CA HIS A 123 4.16 15.61 -5.33
C HIS A 123 3.65 14.59 -6.36
N ARG A 124 3.58 14.95 -7.64
CA ARG A 124 3.14 14.02 -8.71
C ARG A 124 4.14 12.89 -8.93
N TRP A 125 5.43 13.19 -8.91
CA TRP A 125 6.48 12.17 -9.10
C TRP A 125 6.55 11.21 -7.90
N ILE A 126 6.49 11.73 -6.67
CA ILE A 126 6.43 10.91 -5.45
C ILE A 126 5.18 10.03 -5.46
N GLY A 127 4.01 10.57 -5.82
CA GLY A 127 2.78 9.77 -5.91
C GLY A 127 2.87 8.64 -6.94
N ARG A 128 3.49 8.88 -8.10
CA ARG A 128 3.75 7.84 -9.12
C ARG A 128 4.75 6.80 -8.63
N ALA A 129 5.85 7.24 -8.03
CA ALA A 129 6.85 6.34 -7.45
C ALA A 129 6.24 5.46 -6.35
N ALA A 130 5.40 6.03 -5.48
CA ALA A 130 4.67 5.30 -4.46
C ALA A 130 3.74 4.23 -5.07
N LEU A 131 3.00 4.55 -6.13
CA LEU A 131 2.14 3.57 -6.82
C LEU A 131 2.92 2.43 -7.45
N LEU A 132 4.03 2.74 -8.13
CA LEU A 132 4.90 1.71 -8.72
C LEU A 132 5.51 0.82 -7.62
N ALA A 133 5.95 1.42 -6.52
CA ALA A 133 6.47 0.70 -5.37
C ALA A 133 5.40 -0.17 -4.68
N MET A 134 4.16 0.33 -4.54
CA MET A 134 3.02 -0.46 -4.04
C MET A 134 2.75 -1.67 -4.94
N ALA A 135 2.67 -1.46 -6.25
CA ALA A 135 2.43 -2.55 -7.19
C ALA A 135 3.53 -3.62 -7.11
N GLY A 136 4.80 -3.20 -7.12
CA GLY A 136 5.94 -4.12 -6.95
C GLY A 136 5.92 -4.86 -5.62
N THR A 137 5.61 -4.16 -4.52
CA THR A 137 5.53 -4.75 -3.18
C THR A 137 4.40 -5.78 -3.10
N ILE A 138 3.23 -5.50 -3.67
CA ILE A 138 2.10 -6.43 -3.73
C ILE A 138 2.50 -7.67 -4.51
N LEU A 139 3.12 -7.52 -5.69
CA LEU A 139 3.60 -8.66 -6.47
C LEU A 139 4.59 -9.52 -5.68
N LEU A 140 5.56 -8.91 -5.00
CA LEU A 140 6.49 -9.62 -4.11
C LEU A 140 5.77 -10.36 -2.97
N GLY A 141 4.70 -9.77 -2.43
CA GLY A 141 3.87 -10.39 -1.40
C GLY A 141 3.12 -11.61 -1.92
N LEU A 142 2.49 -11.49 -3.10
CA LEU A 142 1.75 -12.57 -3.76
C LEU A 142 2.66 -13.74 -4.15
N LEU A 143 3.87 -13.45 -4.67
CA LEU A 143 4.89 -14.46 -4.97
C LEU A 143 5.33 -15.20 -3.71
N ARG A 144 5.58 -14.46 -2.62
CA ARG A 144 5.98 -15.04 -1.34
C ARG A 144 4.87 -15.90 -0.71
N ALA A 145 3.61 -15.48 -0.84
CA ALA A 145 2.46 -16.25 -0.41
C ALA A 145 2.25 -17.53 -1.24
N GLY A 146 2.95 -17.66 -2.37
CA GLY A 146 2.82 -18.79 -3.30
C GLY A 146 1.60 -18.70 -4.21
N TRP A 147 0.92 -17.54 -4.26
CA TRP A 147 -0.24 -17.31 -5.14
C TRP A 147 0.17 -17.03 -6.59
N LEU A 148 1.37 -16.47 -6.81
CA LEU A 148 2.02 -16.48 -8.10
C LEU A 148 3.24 -17.41 -8.05
N ARG A 149 3.35 -18.29 -9.05
CA ARG A 149 4.51 -19.15 -9.30
C ARG A 149 4.77 -19.10 -10.81
N PHE A 150 6.04 -19.00 -11.20
CA PHE A 150 6.51 -19.10 -12.58
C PHE A 150 7.64 -20.12 -12.63
#